data_AF-A0A7S3Q9E1-F1
#
_entry.id   AF-A0A7S3Q9E1-F1
#
_cell.length_a   1.000
_cell.length_b   1.000
_cell.length_c   1.000
_cell.angle_alpha   90.00
_cell.angle_beta   90.00
_cell.angle_gamma   90.00
#
_symmetry.space_group_name_H-M   'P 1'
#
loop_
_entity.id
_entity.type
_entity.pdbx_description
1 polymer ?
#
loop_
_entity_poly.entity_id
_entity_poly.type
_entity_poly.pdbx_seq_one_letter_code
_entity_poly.pdbx_strand_id
1 'polypeptide(L)'
;MAFLCATLPSAVLGQSGEDACEDQKFNEEQCLAVGCCEWDDGMCWSAVGTKDCTGGGGGGGGGPLLVDLEGWVDGKVKWHTPPSGWGSCGAVTTVYGVAICVSKAAWKKNETARTKATHIAQVFYQLIDNDADGVPDDPVHLKHMVDNGYLLWVPLTDKDSKNSGNWPDEVGVDQMTGIFEAVPGTCDSPANRGADPKDRNTWAAVVENTQGCDPERDATTEEIHHLMATAAGELWPDLWEASFKSEAGKAIELTNGNCGWGFKNNWIDPSSNKCQGQYAYNDKTCDEACIVVEGIYWASVSYIGGLYTKTGTDEAKSEWLMATPNDGMTIYPKSVINAKTLETGSPALYKLISTTETESGHKWLPAIMPDGKYMGKQTAPVVAPVTAPVTAPVGAPSEDEEDEDEEDEGECADSPFRMKIGRNKRPCDWVGTGRRKERRCARNGVESHCPAACGECEFFECSDSDKKFRIPNVARWVTCDMVSEDDEYCEIEGVAETCKD
;
A
#
# COMPACT_ATOMS: atom_id res chain seq x y z
N MET A 1 42.62 -3.05 17.89
CA MET A 1 42.20 -1.63 17.91
C MET A 1 40.74 -1.61 17.52
N ALA A 2 39.87 -1.33 18.48
CA ALA A 2 38.43 -1.22 18.24
C ALA A 2 38.13 0.17 17.67
N PHE A 3 37.44 0.24 16.54
CA PHE A 3 36.82 1.47 16.05
C PHE A 3 35.46 1.58 16.72
N LEU A 4 35.30 2.58 17.60
CA LEU A 4 34.00 3.00 18.10
C LEU A 4 33.24 3.69 16.97
N CYS A 5 32.06 3.18 16.66
CA CYS A 5 31.05 3.85 15.87
C CYS A 5 30.48 5.01 16.72
N ALA A 6 30.75 6.26 16.34
CA ALA A 6 30.12 7.42 16.96
C ALA A 6 28.74 7.62 16.29
N THR A 7 27.69 7.43 17.08
CA THR A 7 26.30 7.78 16.74
C THR A 7 26.20 9.27 16.43
N LEU A 8 25.64 9.63 15.27
CA LEU A 8 25.23 11.00 14.97
C LEU A 8 24.16 11.45 15.99
N PRO A 9 24.28 12.62 16.64
CA PRO A 9 23.20 13.12 17.47
C PRO A 9 22.10 13.69 16.58
N SER A 10 20.95 13.02 16.54
CA SER A 10 19.69 13.65 16.14
C SER A 10 19.41 14.82 17.08
N ALA A 11 18.86 15.92 16.57
CA ALA A 11 18.37 17.04 17.37
C ALA A 11 17.50 16.49 18.52
N VAL A 12 17.94 16.75 19.75
CA VAL A 12 17.20 16.35 20.95
C VAL A 12 15.98 17.28 21.02
N LEU A 13 14.79 16.70 20.87
CA LEU A 13 13.50 17.40 21.02
C LEU A 13 13.52 18.32 22.25
N GLY A 14 13.32 19.64 22.03
CA GLY A 14 13.20 20.64 23.10
C GLY A 14 14.48 21.41 23.45
N GLN A 15 15.53 21.38 22.63
CA GLN A 15 16.70 22.26 22.77
C GLN A 15 16.56 23.54 21.94
N SER A 16 17.16 24.64 22.44
CA SER A 16 17.26 25.88 21.68
C SER A 16 18.21 25.72 20.50
N GLY A 17 18.06 26.55 19.47
CA GLY A 17 18.95 26.56 18.32
C GLY A 17 20.41 26.83 18.71
N GLU A 18 20.66 27.70 19.68
CA GLU A 18 22.00 27.93 20.22
C GLU A 18 22.58 26.64 20.83
N ASP A 19 21.81 25.93 21.67
CA ASP A 19 22.26 24.67 22.28
C ASP A 19 22.50 23.55 21.24
N ALA A 20 21.66 23.52 20.20
CA ALA A 20 21.72 22.51 19.14
C ALA A 20 22.87 22.74 18.15
N CYS A 21 23.27 23.98 17.92
CA CYS A 21 24.20 24.37 16.86
C CYS A 21 25.58 24.79 17.38
N GLU A 22 25.63 25.59 18.45
CA GLU A 22 26.85 26.25 18.91
C GLU A 22 27.66 25.32 19.84
N ASP A 23 29.00 25.45 19.81
CA ASP A 23 29.95 24.67 20.61
C ASP A 23 29.95 23.13 20.41
N GLN A 24 29.14 22.59 19.49
CA GLN A 24 29.05 21.15 19.18
C GLN A 24 30.24 20.61 18.36
N LYS A 25 31.12 21.48 17.87
CA LYS A 25 32.29 21.14 17.01
C LYS A 25 31.91 20.40 15.72
N PHE A 26 30.73 20.70 15.19
CA PHE A 26 30.30 20.19 13.89
C PHE A 26 31.21 20.68 12.78
N ASN A 27 31.37 19.84 11.76
CA ASN A 27 31.82 20.29 10.45
C ASN A 27 30.62 20.87 9.66
N GLU A 28 30.89 21.47 8.51
CA GLU A 28 29.86 22.12 7.68
C GLU A 28 28.67 21.21 7.36
N GLU A 29 28.93 19.97 6.96
CA GLU A 29 27.91 18.97 6.63
C GLU A 29 27.05 18.61 7.86
N GLN A 30 27.70 18.37 9.01
CA GLN A 30 27.02 18.05 10.26
C GLN A 30 26.19 19.23 10.79
N CYS A 31 26.66 20.47 10.58
CA CYS A 31 25.94 21.67 10.98
C CYS A 31 24.63 21.82 10.21
N LEU A 32 24.71 21.72 8.88
CA LEU A 32 23.54 21.88 8.01
C LEU A 32 22.53 20.74 8.22
N ALA A 33 22.98 19.55 8.62
CA ALA A 33 22.13 18.40 8.91
C ALA A 33 21.22 18.58 10.14
N VAL A 34 21.48 19.53 11.03
CA VAL A 34 20.62 19.82 12.20
C VAL A 34 19.34 20.56 11.78
N GLY A 35 19.34 21.22 10.61
CA GLY A 35 18.18 21.87 10.02
C GLY A 35 17.82 23.24 10.60
N CYS A 36 18.18 23.55 11.86
CA CYS A 36 18.00 24.87 12.47
C CYS A 36 19.31 25.68 12.57
N CYS A 37 20.41 25.14 12.02
CA CYS A 37 21.74 25.74 12.07
C CYS A 37 22.15 26.28 10.70
N GLU A 38 23.06 27.24 10.71
CA GLU A 38 23.75 27.77 9.53
C GLU A 38 25.27 27.70 9.74
N TRP A 39 26.00 27.57 8.63
CA TRP A 39 27.46 27.55 8.65
C TRP A 39 28.00 28.91 8.22
N ASP A 40 28.74 29.59 9.10
CA ASP A 40 29.37 30.88 8.82
C ASP A 40 30.72 31.02 9.53
N ASP A 41 31.68 31.65 8.85
CA ASP A 41 33.08 31.85 9.26
C ASP A 41 33.79 30.58 9.80
N GLY A 42 33.48 29.42 9.21
CA GLY A 42 34.09 28.13 9.57
C GLY A 42 33.58 27.55 10.91
N MET A 43 32.44 28.03 11.41
CA MET A 43 31.78 27.55 12.62
C MET A 43 30.28 27.33 12.37
N CYS A 44 29.65 26.50 13.20
CA CYS A 44 28.22 26.26 13.17
C CYS A 44 27.50 27.23 14.11
N TRP A 45 26.50 27.93 13.58
CA TRP A 45 25.71 28.93 14.28
C TRP A 45 24.23 28.58 14.25
N SER A 46 23.46 29.08 15.21
CA SER A 46 22.01 28.94 15.15
C SER A 46 21.38 29.92 14.17
N ALA A 47 20.58 29.42 13.23
CA ALA A 47 19.76 30.27 12.36
C ALA A 47 18.50 30.81 13.08
N VAL A 48 18.18 30.28 14.27
CA VAL A 48 16.97 30.60 15.04
C VAL A 48 17.25 31.22 16.42
N GLY A 49 18.53 31.32 16.83
CA GLY A 49 18.97 31.83 18.13
C GLY A 49 18.47 30.96 19.29
N THR A 50 18.09 31.59 20.42
CA THR A 50 17.52 30.89 21.59
C THR A 50 16.12 30.28 21.38
N LYS A 51 15.56 30.32 20.16
CA LYS A 51 14.26 29.68 19.86
C LYS A 51 14.45 28.18 19.71
N ASP A 52 13.37 27.42 19.82
CA ASP A 52 13.43 25.97 19.66
C ASP A 52 13.99 25.59 18.28
N CYS A 53 14.95 24.67 18.29
CA CYS A 53 15.55 24.12 17.09
C CYS A 53 14.58 23.17 16.40
N THR A 54 13.65 23.72 15.62
CA THR A 54 12.77 22.98 14.71
C THR A 54 13.35 23.14 13.31
N GLY A 55 13.87 22.07 12.73
CA GLY A 55 14.61 22.15 11.46
C GLY A 55 13.80 22.81 10.33
N GLY A 56 14.46 23.67 9.55
CA GLY A 56 14.02 24.18 8.26
C GLY A 56 13.10 25.40 8.30
N GLY A 57 13.66 26.60 8.06
CA GLY A 57 12.86 27.80 7.81
C GLY A 57 12.34 27.87 6.37
N GLY A 58 11.08 28.29 6.18
CA GLY A 58 10.67 28.82 4.87
C GLY A 58 9.21 28.79 4.43
N GLY A 59 8.25 28.35 5.24
CA GLY A 59 6.81 28.47 4.95
C GLY A 59 6.03 28.32 6.24
N GLY A 60 5.13 29.25 6.55
CA GLY A 60 4.33 29.17 7.77
C GLY A 60 3.42 27.94 7.72
N GLY A 61 3.69 26.97 8.60
CA GLY A 61 2.97 25.70 8.69
C GLY A 61 3.92 24.54 8.47
N GLY A 62 4.08 23.71 9.49
CA GLY A 62 5.08 22.65 9.50
C GLY A 62 5.14 21.99 10.86
N GLY A 63 3.98 21.56 11.36
CA GLY A 63 3.87 20.87 12.63
C GLY A 63 3.05 19.59 12.50
N PRO A 64 3.29 18.57 13.33
CA PRO A 64 2.46 17.38 13.37
C PRO A 64 0.98 17.69 13.49
N LEU A 65 0.19 17.16 12.57
CA LEU A 65 -1.25 17.34 12.52
C LEU A 65 -1.96 16.22 13.27
N LEU A 66 -3.07 16.53 13.94
CA LEU A 66 -3.96 15.54 14.55
C LEU A 66 -3.24 14.55 15.52
N VAL A 67 -2.22 15.02 16.25
CA VAL A 67 -1.30 14.20 17.08
C VAL A 67 -1.97 13.26 18.08
N ASP A 68 -3.18 13.58 18.53
CA ASP A 68 -3.94 12.78 19.49
C ASP A 68 -4.87 11.75 18.83
N LEU A 69 -4.89 11.66 17.50
CA LEU A 69 -5.77 10.78 16.74
C LEU A 69 -5.01 9.57 16.21
N GLU A 70 -5.60 8.39 16.46
CA GLU A 70 -5.15 7.13 15.91
C GLU A 70 -6.00 6.77 14.70
N GLY A 71 -5.36 6.52 13.55
CA GLY A 71 -6.05 6.29 12.29
C GLY A 71 -6.31 4.83 11.94
N TRP A 72 -5.68 3.87 12.63
CA TRP A 72 -5.87 2.43 12.40
C TRP A 72 -6.17 1.73 13.71
N VAL A 73 -7.37 1.14 13.86
CA VAL A 73 -7.81 0.46 15.09
C VAL A 73 -8.62 -0.76 14.72
N ASP A 74 -8.33 -1.91 15.35
CA ASP A 74 -9.01 -3.19 15.12
C ASP A 74 -9.04 -3.61 13.63
N GLY A 75 -7.90 -3.47 12.94
CA GLY A 75 -7.73 -3.90 11.55
C GLY A 75 -8.49 -3.04 10.52
N LYS A 76 -8.85 -1.80 10.85
CA LYS A 76 -9.58 -0.90 9.96
C LYS A 76 -9.21 0.57 10.18
N VAL A 77 -9.47 1.37 9.15
CA VAL A 77 -9.36 2.83 9.22
C VAL A 77 -10.37 3.38 10.24
N LYS A 78 -9.88 4.18 11.19
CA LYS A 78 -10.67 4.87 12.19
C LYS A 78 -10.88 6.32 11.79
N TRP A 79 -12.12 6.67 11.48
CA TRP A 79 -12.54 8.03 11.17
C TRP A 79 -12.98 8.77 12.43
N HIS A 80 -12.60 10.03 12.55
CA HIS A 80 -12.88 10.89 13.69
C HIS A 80 -13.74 12.09 13.30
N THR A 81 -14.45 12.64 14.28
CA THR A 81 -15.06 13.96 14.14
C THR A 81 -13.94 15.01 14.06
N PRO A 82 -13.95 15.92 13.06
CA PRO A 82 -12.91 16.92 12.91
C PRO A 82 -12.81 17.81 14.16
N PRO A 83 -11.60 18.06 14.69
CA PRO A 83 -11.42 18.98 15.80
C PRO A 83 -11.66 20.43 15.37
N SER A 84 -11.65 21.35 16.34
CA SER A 84 -11.73 22.79 16.05
C SER A 84 -10.59 23.21 15.10
N GLY A 85 -10.86 24.12 14.16
CA GLY A 85 -9.89 24.56 13.14
C GLY A 85 -9.93 23.73 11.84
N TRP A 86 -10.62 22.58 11.81
CA TRP A 86 -10.74 21.72 10.61
C TRP A 86 -12.07 21.94 9.89
N GLY A 87 -12.41 23.22 9.68
CA GLY A 87 -13.75 23.64 9.25
C GLY A 87 -14.15 23.18 7.85
N SER A 88 -13.22 22.77 7.01
CA SER A 88 -13.53 22.19 5.68
C SER A 88 -13.85 20.69 5.74
N CYS A 89 -13.48 20.00 6.82
CA CYS A 89 -13.59 18.55 6.94
C CYS A 89 -14.96 18.12 7.49
N GLY A 90 -15.49 17.02 6.94
CA GLY A 90 -16.61 16.25 7.48
C GLY A 90 -16.15 15.10 8.37
N ALA A 91 -14.97 14.55 8.08
CA ALA A 91 -14.24 13.59 8.91
C ALA A 91 -12.74 13.75 8.68
N VAL A 92 -11.97 13.32 9.67
CA VAL A 92 -10.51 13.26 9.60
C VAL A 92 -10.00 11.89 10.06
N THR A 93 -8.83 11.51 9.58
CA THR A 93 -8.06 10.37 10.09
C THR A 93 -6.57 10.64 9.90
N THR A 94 -5.73 9.72 10.31
CA THR A 94 -4.28 9.77 10.08
C THR A 94 -3.81 8.48 9.41
N VAL A 95 -2.75 8.54 8.63
CA VAL A 95 -2.03 7.38 8.10
C VAL A 95 -0.62 7.47 8.63
N TYR A 96 -0.30 6.65 9.63
CA TYR A 96 0.97 6.73 10.36
C TYR A 96 1.36 8.15 10.83
N GLY A 97 0.36 8.98 11.16
CA GLY A 97 0.53 10.37 11.58
C GLY A 97 0.31 11.43 10.49
N VAL A 98 0.30 11.06 9.20
CA VAL A 98 -0.02 12.00 8.11
C VAL A 98 -1.53 12.21 8.04
N ALA A 99 -2.00 13.44 7.98
CA ALA A 99 -3.42 13.74 8.09
C ALA A 99 -4.19 13.47 6.79
N ILE A 100 -5.42 12.99 6.92
CA ILE A 100 -6.42 12.99 5.84
C ILE A 100 -7.62 13.82 6.29
N CYS A 101 -8.04 14.77 5.46
CA CYS A 101 -9.26 15.54 5.63
C CYS A 101 -10.24 15.22 4.50
N VAL A 102 -11.36 14.56 4.84
CA VAL A 102 -12.45 14.33 3.90
C VAL A 102 -13.43 15.49 3.98
N SER A 103 -13.80 16.07 2.85
CA SER A 103 -14.67 17.25 2.83
C SER A 103 -16.02 17.01 3.49
N LYS A 104 -16.63 18.10 3.99
CA LYS A 104 -18.01 18.04 4.51
C LYS A 104 -19.01 17.51 3.47
N ALA A 105 -18.82 17.84 2.19
CA ALA A 105 -19.70 17.39 1.13
C ALA A 105 -19.54 15.89 0.87
N ALA A 106 -18.30 15.41 0.81
CA ALA A 106 -17.97 14.00 0.62
C ALA A 106 -18.53 13.14 1.75
N TRP A 107 -18.24 13.50 3.01
CA TRP A 107 -18.61 12.69 4.17
C TRP A 107 -20.14 12.55 4.34
N LYS A 108 -20.88 13.61 4.01
CA LYS A 108 -22.36 13.64 4.09
C LYS A 108 -23.07 13.00 2.91
N LYS A 109 -22.39 12.74 1.80
CA LYS A 109 -23.03 12.39 0.52
C LYS A 109 -23.85 11.10 0.60
N ASN A 110 -23.18 9.98 0.86
CA ASN A 110 -23.76 8.64 1.00
C ASN A 110 -22.68 7.65 1.47
N GLU A 111 -23.05 6.39 1.63
CA GLU A 111 -22.13 5.31 2.03
C GLU A 111 -21.04 5.07 1.00
N THR A 112 -21.35 5.04 -0.29
CA THR A 112 -20.37 4.86 -1.36
C THR A 112 -19.24 5.88 -1.31
N ALA A 113 -19.53 7.15 -1.05
CA ALA A 113 -18.52 8.18 -0.90
C ALA A 113 -17.60 7.92 0.32
N ARG A 114 -18.15 7.40 1.42
CA ARG A 114 -17.36 7.00 2.60
C ARG A 114 -16.53 5.74 2.33
N THR A 115 -17.05 4.78 1.58
CA THR A 115 -16.28 3.61 1.12
C THR A 115 -15.08 4.04 0.28
N LYS A 116 -15.28 4.98 -0.65
CA LYS A 116 -14.16 5.56 -1.43
C LYS A 116 -13.17 6.33 -0.57
N ALA A 117 -13.62 7.09 0.43
CA ALA A 117 -12.72 7.73 1.40
C ALA A 117 -11.88 6.70 2.18
N THR A 118 -12.49 5.59 2.60
CA THR A 118 -11.78 4.48 3.26
C THR A 118 -10.79 3.80 2.31
N HIS A 119 -11.16 3.60 1.04
CA HIS A 119 -10.25 3.10 0.00
C HIS A 119 -9.02 4.00 -0.15
N ILE A 120 -9.20 5.33 -0.21
CA ILE A 120 -8.11 6.31 -0.27
C ILE A 120 -7.15 6.14 0.91
N ALA A 121 -7.68 6.05 2.13
CA ALA A 121 -6.85 5.83 3.31
C ALA A 121 -6.09 4.50 3.25
N GLN A 122 -6.71 3.41 2.77
CA GLN A 122 -6.04 2.12 2.64
C GLN A 122 -4.95 2.11 1.56
N VAL A 123 -5.16 2.77 0.42
CA VAL A 123 -4.10 2.98 -0.58
C VAL A 123 -2.94 3.76 0.02
N PHE A 124 -3.22 4.78 0.84
CA PHE A 124 -2.17 5.53 1.52
C PHE A 124 -1.38 4.65 2.50
N TYR A 125 -2.06 3.84 3.31
CA TYR A 125 -1.37 2.86 4.16
C TYR A 125 -0.49 1.91 3.33
N GLN A 126 -1.00 1.37 2.22
CA GLN A 126 -0.24 0.51 1.30
C GLN A 126 0.92 1.21 0.58
N LEU A 127 0.97 2.54 0.54
CA LEU A 127 2.10 3.26 -0.04
C LEU A 127 3.17 3.61 1.00
N ILE A 128 2.77 3.81 2.27
CA ILE A 128 3.70 4.06 3.38
C ILE A 128 4.31 2.75 3.91
N ASP A 129 3.53 1.66 3.88
CA ASP A 129 3.87 0.31 4.34
C ASP A 129 3.40 -0.68 3.27
N ASN A 130 4.25 -0.85 2.26
CA ASN A 130 3.92 -1.50 1.00
C ASN A 130 3.93 -3.02 1.07
N ASP A 131 4.72 -3.59 1.98
CA ASP A 131 4.70 -5.01 2.28
C ASP A 131 3.61 -5.42 3.30
N ALA A 132 2.96 -4.41 3.92
CA ALA A 132 1.89 -4.52 4.91
C ALA A 132 2.31 -5.26 6.18
N ASP A 133 3.57 -5.14 6.61
CA ASP A 133 4.07 -5.74 7.85
C ASP A 133 3.74 -4.91 9.12
N GLY A 134 3.09 -3.76 8.94
CA GLY A 134 2.70 -2.81 9.98
C GLY A 134 3.81 -1.87 10.42
N VAL A 135 4.91 -1.81 9.68
CA VAL A 135 6.02 -0.89 9.85
C VAL A 135 6.18 -0.08 8.56
N PRO A 136 6.21 1.25 8.63
CA PRO A 136 6.50 2.08 7.46
C PRO A 136 7.84 1.71 6.79
N ASP A 137 7.86 1.61 5.47
CA ASP A 137 9.03 1.17 4.68
C ASP A 137 10.20 2.17 4.81
N ASP A 138 9.88 3.47 4.87
CA ASP A 138 10.82 4.55 5.08
C ASP A 138 10.39 5.45 6.25
N PRO A 139 10.79 5.11 7.50
CA PRO A 139 10.45 5.90 8.67
C PRO A 139 11.04 7.31 8.66
N VAL A 140 12.14 7.56 7.91
CA VAL A 140 12.73 8.91 7.80
C VAL A 140 11.86 9.78 6.91
N HIS A 141 11.43 9.24 5.76
CA HIS A 141 10.49 9.89 4.86
C HIS A 141 9.14 10.19 5.54
N LEU A 142 8.55 9.19 6.20
CA LEU A 142 7.30 9.37 6.94
C LEU A 142 7.45 10.45 8.02
N LYS A 143 8.54 10.43 8.80
CA LYS A 143 8.76 11.42 9.85
C LYS A 143 8.79 12.83 9.29
N HIS A 144 9.44 13.04 8.14
CA HIS A 144 9.46 14.34 7.47
C HIS A 144 8.05 14.80 7.07
N MET A 145 7.22 13.91 6.50
CA MET A 145 5.83 14.24 6.18
C MET A 145 5.03 14.64 7.43
N VAL A 146 5.20 13.91 8.53
CA VAL A 146 4.50 14.20 9.81
C VAL A 146 4.97 15.52 10.40
N ASP A 147 6.28 15.72 10.54
CA ASP A 147 6.86 16.91 11.15
C ASP A 147 6.48 18.17 10.38
N ASN A 148 6.39 18.10 9.05
CA ASN A 148 6.09 19.24 8.19
C ASN A 148 4.59 19.39 7.87
N GLY A 149 3.71 18.71 8.60
CA GLY A 149 2.27 18.91 8.53
C GLY A 149 1.67 18.60 7.16
N TYR A 150 2.04 17.44 6.58
CA TYR A 150 1.50 16.99 5.31
C TYR A 150 0.03 16.56 5.46
N LEU A 151 -0.80 16.94 4.48
CA LEU A 151 -2.24 16.72 4.46
C LEU A 151 -2.71 16.17 3.12
N LEU A 152 -3.51 15.10 3.16
CA LEU A 152 -4.30 14.66 2.02
C LEU A 152 -5.72 15.22 2.10
N TRP A 153 -6.10 16.06 1.14
CA TRP A 153 -7.43 16.67 1.02
C TRP A 153 -8.33 15.84 0.09
N VAL A 154 -9.50 15.44 0.58
CA VAL A 154 -10.40 14.52 -0.13
C VAL A 154 -11.76 15.17 -0.43
N PRO A 155 -11.90 15.87 -1.57
CA PRO A 155 -13.16 16.50 -1.99
C PRO A 155 -14.12 15.54 -2.71
N LEU A 156 -15.40 15.91 -2.76
CA LEU A 156 -16.42 15.12 -3.47
C LEU A 156 -16.39 15.29 -5.00
N THR A 157 -15.99 16.47 -5.49
CA THR A 157 -15.99 16.87 -6.91
C THR A 157 -14.92 17.96 -7.15
N ASP A 158 -14.55 18.22 -8.41
CA ASP A 158 -13.72 19.38 -8.81
C ASP A 158 -14.25 20.74 -8.30
N LYS A 159 -15.57 20.85 -8.11
CA LYS A 159 -16.15 22.07 -7.56
C LYS A 159 -15.93 22.18 -6.05
N ASP A 160 -15.94 21.04 -5.37
CA ASP A 160 -15.77 20.94 -3.93
C ASP A 160 -14.30 21.07 -3.51
N SER A 161 -13.36 20.72 -4.40
CA SER A 161 -11.92 20.93 -4.15
C SER A 161 -11.59 22.37 -3.83
N LYS A 162 -12.33 23.33 -4.41
CA LYS A 162 -12.21 24.77 -4.15
C LYS A 162 -12.68 25.22 -2.77
N ASN A 163 -13.25 24.31 -1.97
CA ASN A 163 -13.64 24.57 -0.58
C ASN A 163 -12.54 24.16 0.43
N SER A 164 -11.32 23.92 -0.04
CA SER A 164 -10.12 23.71 0.78
C SER A 164 -9.74 24.96 1.59
N GLY A 165 -8.75 24.84 2.49
CA GLY A 165 -8.08 26.01 3.09
C GLY A 165 -8.72 26.61 4.35
N ASN A 166 -9.62 25.90 5.03
CA ASN A 166 -9.97 26.22 6.43
C ASN A 166 -9.40 25.13 7.34
N TRP A 167 -8.07 25.15 7.44
CA TRP A 167 -7.24 24.25 8.23
C TRP A 167 -6.41 25.05 9.23
N PRO A 168 -5.85 24.39 10.27
CA PRO A 168 -4.89 25.03 11.16
C PRO A 168 -3.64 25.52 10.41
N ASP A 169 -2.96 26.51 10.99
CA ASP A 169 -1.74 27.10 10.41
C ASP A 169 -0.60 26.06 10.31
N GLU A 170 -0.68 24.95 11.05
CA GLU A 170 0.30 23.86 11.04
C GLU A 170 0.33 23.04 9.73
N VAL A 171 -0.70 23.13 8.88
CA VAL A 171 -0.70 22.46 7.57
C VAL A 171 0.35 23.11 6.67
N GLY A 172 1.43 22.38 6.37
CA GLY A 172 2.54 22.88 5.56
C GLY A 172 2.43 22.52 4.08
N VAL A 173 2.06 21.27 3.79
CA VAL A 173 1.91 20.75 2.42
C VAL A 173 0.57 20.05 2.31
N ASP A 174 -0.21 20.39 1.27
CA ASP A 174 -1.44 19.69 0.95
C ASP A 174 -1.43 19.11 -0.46
N GLN A 175 -2.04 17.94 -0.60
CA GLN A 175 -2.32 17.32 -1.90
C GLN A 175 -3.75 16.84 -1.97
N MET A 176 -4.38 16.94 -3.13
CA MET A 176 -5.77 16.55 -3.33
C MET A 176 -5.89 15.16 -3.95
N THR A 177 -6.83 14.34 -3.46
CA THR A 177 -7.36 13.20 -4.20
C THR A 177 -8.86 13.09 -4.04
N GLY A 178 -9.61 13.06 -5.14
CA GLY A 178 -11.05 13.17 -5.16
C GLY A 178 -11.81 11.85 -4.98
N ILE A 179 -12.98 11.91 -4.32
CA ILE A 179 -13.95 10.80 -4.30
C ILE A 179 -14.44 10.44 -5.71
N PHE A 180 -14.42 11.40 -6.64
CA PHE A 180 -14.92 11.23 -8.00
C PHE A 180 -13.96 10.44 -8.89
N GLU A 181 -12.68 10.35 -8.52
CA GLU A 181 -11.60 9.69 -9.28
C GLU A 181 -11.00 8.48 -8.53
N ALA A 182 -11.44 8.22 -7.30
CA ALA A 182 -11.10 6.99 -6.58
C ALA A 182 -11.90 5.79 -7.10
N VAL A 183 -11.23 4.72 -7.49
CA VAL A 183 -11.86 3.51 -8.07
C VAL A 183 -11.48 2.25 -7.27
N PRO A 184 -12.25 1.93 -6.21
CA PRO A 184 -12.03 0.71 -5.44
C PRO A 184 -12.17 -0.54 -6.31
N GLY A 185 -11.18 -1.44 -6.22
CA GLY A 185 -11.16 -2.65 -7.04
C GLY A 185 -10.80 -2.42 -8.50
N THR A 186 -10.04 -1.36 -8.81
CA THR A 186 -9.52 -1.10 -10.16
C THR A 186 -8.65 -2.26 -10.69
N CYS A 187 -8.64 -2.40 -12.02
CA CYS A 187 -7.79 -3.29 -12.77
C CYS A 187 -6.34 -2.85 -12.88
N ASP A 188 -5.99 -1.64 -12.44
CA ASP A 188 -4.60 -1.20 -12.38
C ASP A 188 -3.78 -2.18 -11.52
N SER A 189 -4.32 -2.57 -10.35
CA SER A 189 -3.68 -3.57 -9.49
C SER A 189 -3.63 -4.97 -10.13
N PRO A 190 -2.43 -5.57 -10.31
CA PRO A 190 -2.31 -6.96 -10.76
C PRO A 190 -3.06 -7.94 -9.85
N ALA A 191 -3.12 -7.67 -8.54
CA ALA A 191 -3.81 -8.51 -7.56
C ALA A 191 -5.33 -8.58 -7.86
N ASN A 192 -5.97 -7.46 -8.20
CA ASN A 192 -7.39 -7.42 -8.56
C ASN A 192 -7.70 -8.16 -9.87
N ARG A 193 -6.69 -8.37 -10.72
CA ARG A 193 -6.77 -9.20 -11.94
C ARG A 193 -6.40 -10.66 -11.72
N GLY A 194 -6.07 -11.04 -10.48
CA GLY A 194 -5.68 -12.39 -10.07
C GLY A 194 -4.25 -12.78 -10.47
N ALA A 195 -3.35 -11.82 -10.60
CA ALA A 195 -1.92 -12.05 -10.65
C ALA A 195 -1.30 -11.86 -9.25
N ASP A 196 -0.12 -12.45 -9.05
CA ASP A 196 0.70 -12.14 -7.89
C ASP A 196 1.36 -10.76 -8.12
N PRO A 197 1.08 -9.75 -7.29
CA PRO A 197 1.65 -8.43 -7.47
C PRO A 197 3.16 -8.38 -7.16
N LYS A 198 3.73 -9.40 -6.51
CA LYS A 198 5.17 -9.54 -6.26
C LYS A 198 5.90 -10.32 -7.36
N ASP A 199 5.19 -11.17 -8.12
CA ASP A 199 5.77 -11.94 -9.23
C ASP A 199 5.30 -11.44 -10.62
N ARG A 200 6.17 -10.64 -11.26
CA ARG A 200 5.94 -10.08 -12.60
C ARG A 200 5.70 -11.13 -13.69
N ASN A 201 6.16 -12.37 -13.51
CA ASN A 201 5.92 -13.43 -14.49
C ASN A 201 4.44 -13.80 -14.61
N THR A 202 3.64 -13.51 -13.58
CA THR A 202 2.20 -13.77 -13.58
C THR A 202 1.40 -12.71 -14.34
N TRP A 203 1.94 -11.50 -14.50
CA TRP A 203 1.20 -10.34 -15.03
C TRP A 203 0.83 -10.49 -16.51
N ALA A 204 1.70 -11.12 -17.30
CA ALA A 204 1.49 -11.31 -18.74
C ALA A 204 0.23 -12.13 -19.07
N ALA A 205 -0.18 -13.04 -18.17
CA ALA A 205 -1.37 -13.86 -18.34
C ALA A 205 -2.67 -13.06 -18.11
N VAL A 206 -2.61 -11.90 -17.47
CA VAL A 206 -3.77 -11.12 -17.02
C VAL A 206 -3.84 -9.71 -17.60
N VAL A 207 -3.08 -9.40 -18.66
CA VAL A 207 -3.07 -8.07 -19.31
C VAL A 207 -4.46 -7.61 -19.78
N GLU A 208 -5.30 -8.54 -20.22
CA GLU A 208 -6.70 -8.31 -20.64
C GLU A 208 -7.73 -8.77 -19.62
N ASN A 209 -7.30 -9.51 -18.61
CA ASN A 209 -8.21 -10.19 -17.71
C ASN A 209 -8.63 -9.23 -16.62
N THR A 210 -9.92 -8.89 -16.58
CA THR A 210 -10.44 -8.06 -15.50
C THR A 210 -10.86 -8.89 -14.30
N GLN A 211 -11.18 -10.18 -14.40
CA GLN A 211 -11.77 -10.94 -13.28
C GLN A 211 -12.93 -10.23 -12.53
N GLY A 212 -13.59 -9.23 -13.16
CA GLY A 212 -14.60 -8.38 -12.52
C GLY A 212 -14.08 -7.10 -11.84
N CYS A 213 -12.79 -6.80 -11.87
CA CYS A 213 -12.25 -5.48 -11.51
C CYS A 213 -12.75 -4.38 -12.45
N ASP A 214 -12.72 -3.14 -11.96
CA ASP A 214 -13.13 -1.97 -12.72
C ASP A 214 -11.99 -1.52 -13.66
N PRO A 215 -12.20 -1.42 -14.98
CA PRO A 215 -11.15 -0.97 -15.90
C PRO A 215 -10.82 0.52 -15.77
N GLU A 216 -11.59 1.31 -15.03
CA GLU A 216 -11.30 2.72 -14.78
C GLU A 216 -10.06 2.88 -13.89
N ARG A 217 -9.18 3.82 -14.27
CA ARG A 217 -7.97 4.17 -13.54
C ARG A 217 -8.31 4.72 -12.16
N ASP A 218 -7.59 4.27 -11.14
CA ASP A 218 -7.68 4.83 -9.79
C ASP A 218 -6.63 5.93 -9.56
N ALA A 219 -7.06 7.20 -9.64
CA ALA A 219 -6.16 8.35 -9.43
C ALA A 219 -5.63 8.47 -7.99
N THR A 220 -6.21 7.72 -7.04
CA THR A 220 -5.77 7.70 -5.64
C THR A 220 -4.27 7.42 -5.49
N THR A 221 -3.75 6.45 -6.26
CA THR A 221 -2.33 6.06 -6.18
C THR A 221 -1.42 7.19 -6.68
N GLU A 222 -1.81 7.87 -7.76
CA GLU A 222 -1.08 9.02 -8.33
C GLU A 222 -0.96 10.15 -7.32
N GLU A 223 -2.08 10.56 -6.76
CA GLU A 223 -2.09 11.76 -5.94
C GLU A 223 -1.40 11.57 -4.59
N ILE A 224 -1.53 10.39 -3.98
CA ILE A 224 -0.76 10.09 -2.77
C ILE A 224 0.73 9.97 -3.09
N HIS A 225 1.09 9.37 -4.23
CA HIS A 225 2.47 9.30 -4.67
C HIS A 225 3.06 10.70 -4.93
N HIS A 226 2.29 11.65 -5.49
CA HIS A 226 2.72 13.05 -5.64
C HIS A 226 3.05 13.71 -4.29
N LEU A 227 2.21 13.48 -3.28
CA LEU A 227 2.45 13.97 -1.92
C LEU A 227 3.75 13.39 -1.33
N MET A 228 3.98 12.08 -1.52
CA MET A 228 5.20 11.41 -1.06
C MET A 228 6.45 11.86 -1.83
N ALA A 229 6.36 12.02 -3.15
CA ALA A 229 7.46 12.51 -3.99
C ALA A 229 7.88 13.93 -3.60
N THR A 230 6.93 14.78 -3.19
CA THR A 230 7.22 16.12 -2.66
C THR A 230 8.10 16.02 -1.40
N ALA A 231 7.74 15.18 -0.44
CA ALA A 231 8.56 14.94 0.76
C ALA A 231 9.94 14.35 0.43
N ALA A 232 10.02 13.45 -0.54
CA ALA A 232 11.29 12.88 -0.97
C ALA A 232 12.21 13.94 -1.62
N GLY A 233 11.64 14.86 -2.41
CA GLY A 233 12.37 15.97 -3.02
C GLY A 233 12.89 16.99 -2.02
N GLU A 234 12.20 17.18 -0.90
CA GLU A 234 12.66 18.03 0.21
C GLU A 234 13.78 17.36 1.03
N LEU A 235 13.68 16.06 1.28
CA LEU A 235 14.68 15.30 2.06
C LEU A 235 15.96 14.98 1.29
N TRP A 236 15.82 14.61 0.02
CA TRP A 236 16.93 14.16 -0.83
C TRP A 236 16.91 14.89 -2.17
N PRO A 237 17.18 16.21 -2.17
CA PRO A 237 17.04 17.05 -3.36
C PRO A 237 17.93 16.59 -4.53
N ASP A 238 19.14 16.09 -4.25
CA ASP A 238 20.03 15.56 -5.29
C ASP A 238 19.39 14.39 -6.06
N LEU A 239 18.57 13.57 -5.40
CA LEU A 239 17.89 12.42 -6.01
C LEU A 239 16.54 12.81 -6.62
N TRP A 240 15.71 13.56 -5.86
CA TRP A 240 14.27 13.67 -6.10
C TRP A 240 13.73 15.09 -6.17
N GLU A 241 14.56 16.15 -6.08
CA GLU A 241 14.07 17.53 -6.26
C GLU A 241 13.25 17.60 -7.56
N ALA A 242 12.12 18.30 -7.51
CA ALA A 242 11.22 18.53 -8.64
C ALA A 242 11.84 19.53 -9.64
N SER A 243 13.01 19.18 -10.16
CA SER A 243 13.79 19.94 -11.14
C SER A 243 14.63 18.98 -11.97
N PHE A 244 14.95 19.35 -13.21
CA PHE A 244 15.88 18.60 -14.07
C PHE A 244 17.33 18.55 -13.55
N LYS A 245 17.62 19.17 -12.41
CA LYS A 245 18.91 19.08 -11.72
C LYS A 245 19.08 17.79 -10.90
N SER A 246 17.98 17.25 -10.36
CA SER A 246 18.03 16.00 -9.60
C SER A 246 18.32 14.81 -10.51
N GLU A 247 18.77 13.70 -9.94
CA GLU A 247 19.00 12.47 -10.71
C GLU A 247 17.71 12.00 -11.40
N ALA A 248 16.59 12.00 -10.69
CA ALA A 248 15.29 11.64 -11.24
C ALA A 248 14.84 12.62 -12.32
N GLY A 249 14.89 13.93 -12.05
CA GLY A 249 14.45 14.95 -13.00
C GLY A 249 15.29 14.94 -14.27
N LYS A 250 16.60 14.77 -14.17
CA LYS A 250 17.48 14.62 -15.34
C LYS A 250 17.15 13.37 -16.15
N ALA A 251 16.90 12.24 -15.48
CA ALA A 251 16.53 11.00 -16.16
C ALA A 251 15.17 11.14 -16.88
N ILE A 252 14.23 11.87 -16.30
CA ILE A 252 12.92 12.20 -16.88
C ILE A 252 13.08 13.14 -18.07
N GLU A 253 13.86 14.22 -17.97
CA GLU A 253 14.08 15.17 -19.07
C GLU A 253 14.57 14.44 -20.34
N LEU A 254 15.49 13.49 -20.18
CA LEU A 254 16.07 12.72 -21.28
C LEU A 254 15.05 11.84 -22.00
N THR A 255 13.96 11.43 -21.34
CA THR A 255 12.90 10.61 -21.95
C THR A 255 12.03 11.39 -22.94
N ASN A 256 12.10 12.72 -22.93
CA ASN A 256 11.32 13.55 -23.86
C ASN A 256 11.80 13.46 -25.31
N GLY A 257 13.10 13.22 -25.51
CA GLY A 257 13.72 13.29 -26.83
C GLY A 257 13.45 14.64 -27.50
N ASN A 258 12.65 14.62 -28.56
CA ASN A 258 12.22 15.83 -29.29
C ASN A 258 10.69 16.00 -29.31
N CYS A 259 9.97 15.40 -28.36
CA CYS A 259 8.52 15.52 -28.28
C CYS A 259 8.05 16.87 -27.72
N GLY A 260 8.93 17.64 -27.07
CA GLY A 260 8.58 18.96 -26.55
C GLY A 260 7.65 18.89 -25.34
N TRP A 261 7.17 20.05 -24.89
CA TRP A 261 6.39 20.19 -23.67
C TRP A 261 5.19 21.12 -23.88
N GLY A 262 4.11 20.85 -23.15
CA GLY A 262 2.90 21.67 -23.16
C GLY A 262 3.19 23.12 -22.77
N PHE A 263 3.90 23.34 -21.67
CA PHE A 263 4.27 24.70 -21.19
C PHE A 263 5.15 25.50 -22.17
N LYS A 264 5.88 24.83 -23.06
CA LYS A 264 6.64 25.46 -24.15
C LYS A 264 5.82 25.64 -25.44
N ASN A 265 4.56 25.23 -25.45
CA ASN A 265 3.66 25.21 -26.62
C ASN A 265 4.26 24.50 -27.85
N ASN A 266 5.11 23.50 -27.63
CA ASN A 266 5.75 22.72 -28.70
C ASN A 266 5.58 21.20 -28.54
N TRP A 267 4.62 20.78 -27.70
CA TRP A 267 4.30 19.38 -27.47
C TRP A 267 3.88 18.65 -28.76
N ILE A 268 4.36 17.41 -28.88
CA ILE A 268 4.08 16.45 -29.92
C ILE A 268 3.71 15.15 -29.20
N ASP A 269 2.58 14.58 -29.58
CA ASP A 269 2.12 13.26 -29.11
C ASP A 269 3.24 12.20 -29.26
N PRO A 270 3.78 11.65 -28.15
CA PRO A 270 4.87 10.69 -28.17
C PRO A 270 4.47 9.37 -28.83
N SER A 271 3.19 8.99 -28.80
CA SER A 271 2.67 7.82 -29.51
C SER A 271 2.60 8.00 -31.02
N SER A 272 2.75 9.24 -31.49
CA SER A 272 2.81 9.53 -32.92
C SER A 272 4.20 9.27 -33.49
N ASN A 273 4.27 9.06 -34.80
CA ASN A 273 5.55 8.93 -35.52
C ASN A 273 6.23 10.29 -35.82
N LYS A 274 5.90 11.35 -35.05
CA LYS A 274 6.37 12.72 -35.30
C LYS A 274 7.50 13.18 -34.35
N CYS A 275 7.76 12.43 -33.29
CA CYS A 275 8.89 12.61 -32.39
C CYS A 275 9.48 11.25 -31.97
N GLN A 276 10.57 11.24 -31.20
CA GLN A 276 11.36 10.06 -30.81
C GLN A 276 11.51 9.91 -29.29
N GLY A 277 10.61 10.50 -28.50
CA GLY A 277 10.59 10.39 -27.03
C GLY A 277 9.59 9.36 -26.51
N GLN A 278 9.72 9.06 -25.22
CA GLN A 278 8.87 8.14 -24.47
C GLN A 278 7.96 8.85 -23.46
N TYR A 279 8.26 10.10 -23.08
CA TYR A 279 7.43 10.89 -22.18
C TYR A 279 7.27 12.33 -22.66
N ALA A 280 6.04 12.81 -22.77
CA ALA A 280 5.75 14.21 -23.06
C ALA A 280 4.37 14.60 -22.52
N TYR A 281 4.32 15.64 -21.71
CA TYR A 281 3.07 16.10 -21.12
C TYR A 281 2.51 17.31 -21.87
N ASN A 282 1.22 17.28 -22.22
CA ASN A 282 0.58 18.30 -23.06
C ASN A 282 0.06 19.51 -22.26
N ASP A 283 -0.07 19.39 -20.94
CA ASP A 283 -0.59 20.49 -20.11
C ASP A 283 0.33 21.73 -20.20
N LYS A 284 -0.27 22.88 -20.48
CA LYS A 284 0.42 24.16 -20.63
C LYS A 284 0.73 24.84 -19.30
N THR A 285 0.07 24.41 -18.24
CA THR A 285 0.19 24.91 -16.87
C THR A 285 1.15 24.07 -16.03
N CYS A 286 1.43 22.83 -16.46
CA CYS A 286 2.43 21.96 -15.86
C CYS A 286 3.84 22.43 -16.22
N ASP A 287 4.53 23.01 -15.24
CA ASP A 287 5.91 23.47 -15.37
C ASP A 287 6.93 22.36 -15.10
N GLU A 288 8.22 22.70 -15.01
CA GLU A 288 9.30 21.73 -14.77
C GLU A 288 9.06 20.85 -13.54
N ALA A 289 8.60 21.44 -12.43
CA ALA A 289 8.38 20.70 -11.20
C ALA A 289 7.26 19.67 -11.37
N CYS A 290 6.15 20.08 -11.98
CA CYS A 290 5.06 19.19 -12.32
C CYS A 290 5.53 18.03 -13.23
N ILE A 291 6.30 18.31 -14.29
CA ILE A 291 6.83 17.27 -15.20
C ILE A 291 7.68 16.22 -14.47
N VAL A 292 8.51 16.66 -13.52
CA VAL A 292 9.36 15.74 -12.76
C VAL A 292 8.51 14.89 -11.82
N VAL A 293 7.61 15.48 -11.04
CA VAL A 293 6.75 14.74 -10.10
C VAL A 293 5.87 13.71 -10.82
N GLU A 294 5.24 14.11 -11.92
CA GLU A 294 4.46 13.23 -12.81
C GLU A 294 5.33 12.11 -13.38
N GLY A 295 6.52 12.43 -13.90
CA GLY A 295 7.43 11.45 -14.47
C GLY A 295 7.93 10.41 -13.46
N ILE A 296 8.14 10.81 -12.19
CA ILE A 296 8.48 9.87 -11.11
C ILE A 296 7.28 8.94 -10.88
N TYR A 297 6.06 9.46 -10.75
CA TYR A 297 4.86 8.65 -10.61
C TYR A 297 4.70 7.66 -11.78
N TRP A 298 4.77 8.13 -13.02
CA TRP A 298 4.63 7.28 -14.22
C TRP A 298 5.64 6.12 -14.22
N ALA A 299 6.88 6.38 -13.80
CA ALA A 299 7.91 5.37 -13.68
C ALA A 299 7.62 4.38 -12.55
N SER A 300 7.24 4.86 -11.36
CA SER A 300 6.84 4.02 -10.22
C SER A 300 5.69 3.09 -10.56
N VAL A 301 4.60 3.62 -11.13
CA VAL A 301 3.40 2.81 -11.48
C VAL A 301 3.68 1.83 -12.62
N SER A 302 4.60 2.17 -13.54
CA SER A 302 5.09 1.24 -14.57
C SER A 302 5.87 0.08 -13.94
N TYR A 303 6.73 0.39 -12.95
CA TYR A 303 7.55 -0.59 -12.25
C TYR A 303 6.70 -1.59 -11.48
N ILE A 304 5.73 -1.12 -10.69
CA ILE A 304 4.86 -1.97 -9.85
C ILE A 304 3.69 -2.61 -10.61
N GLY A 305 3.57 -2.36 -11.92
CA GLY A 305 2.67 -3.09 -12.82
C GLY A 305 1.28 -2.47 -13.01
N GLY A 306 1.03 -1.29 -12.43
CA GLY A 306 -0.25 -0.59 -12.52
C GLY A 306 -0.66 -0.27 -13.96
N LEU A 307 0.31 0.01 -14.84
CA LEU A 307 0.05 0.29 -16.25
C LEU A 307 0.10 -0.94 -17.17
N TYR A 308 0.44 -2.13 -16.67
CA TYR A 308 0.66 -3.32 -17.51
C TYR A 308 -0.66 -4.01 -17.88
N THR A 309 -1.55 -3.23 -18.50
CA THR A 309 -2.86 -3.59 -19.06
C THR A 309 -3.00 -2.91 -20.43
N LYS A 310 -3.84 -3.44 -21.34
CA LYS A 310 -4.08 -2.71 -22.59
C LYS A 310 -4.82 -1.40 -22.37
N THR A 311 -5.78 -1.37 -21.46
CA THR A 311 -6.52 -0.13 -21.13
C THR A 311 -5.58 0.95 -20.61
N GLY A 312 -4.80 0.67 -19.57
CA GLY A 312 -3.88 1.63 -18.98
C GLY A 312 -2.80 2.10 -19.96
N THR A 313 -2.22 1.19 -20.76
CA THR A 313 -1.27 1.59 -21.81
C THR A 313 -1.91 2.40 -22.94
N ASP A 314 -3.18 2.15 -23.28
CA ASP A 314 -3.91 2.93 -24.29
C ASP A 314 -4.31 4.32 -23.78
N GLU A 315 -4.63 4.46 -22.50
CA GLU A 315 -4.91 5.74 -21.85
C GLU A 315 -3.65 6.59 -21.70
N ALA A 316 -2.54 5.98 -21.28
CA ALA A 316 -1.29 6.68 -21.04
C ALA A 316 -0.53 7.08 -22.33
N LYS A 317 -0.79 6.45 -23.47
CA LYS A 317 0.12 6.53 -24.65
C LYS A 317 0.36 7.93 -25.20
N SER A 318 -0.59 8.86 -25.05
CA SER A 318 -0.37 10.25 -25.47
C SER A 318 0.60 11.01 -24.57
N GLU A 319 1.05 10.40 -23.46
CA GLU A 319 1.92 11.02 -22.49
C GLU A 319 3.10 10.13 -22.15
N TRP A 320 2.88 8.88 -21.77
CA TRP A 320 3.89 7.94 -21.29
C TRP A 320 3.90 6.62 -22.09
N LEU A 321 5.08 6.23 -22.56
CA LEU A 321 5.30 5.06 -23.42
C LEU A 321 6.22 3.99 -22.82
N MET A 322 6.51 4.09 -21.53
CA MET A 322 7.36 3.15 -20.79
C MET A 322 6.56 2.31 -19.78
N ALA A 323 5.31 1.99 -20.11
CA ALA A 323 4.37 1.29 -19.22
C ALA A 323 4.71 -0.18 -18.91
N THR A 324 5.72 -0.73 -19.59
CA THR A 324 6.21 -2.11 -19.35
C THR A 324 7.51 -2.03 -18.55
N PRO A 325 7.66 -2.72 -17.41
CA PRO A 325 8.80 -2.46 -16.53
C PRO A 325 10.12 -2.99 -17.08
N ASN A 326 10.18 -4.28 -17.42
CA ASN A 326 11.43 -5.00 -17.73
C ASN A 326 11.57 -5.38 -19.20
N ASP A 327 12.81 -5.46 -19.64
CA ASP A 327 13.16 -6.15 -20.87
C ASP A 327 12.72 -7.63 -20.83
N GLY A 328 12.33 -8.15 -22.00
CA GLY A 328 11.77 -9.49 -22.15
C GLY A 328 10.26 -9.60 -21.91
N MET A 329 9.62 -8.56 -21.36
CA MET A 329 8.16 -8.47 -21.29
C MET A 329 7.56 -7.99 -22.62
N THR A 330 6.29 -8.31 -22.85
CA THR A 330 5.60 -7.86 -24.07
C THR A 330 5.23 -6.39 -23.92
N ILE A 331 5.75 -5.54 -24.80
CA ILE A 331 5.44 -4.11 -24.80
C ILE A 331 4.02 -3.87 -25.32
N TYR A 332 3.28 -3.02 -24.61
CA TYR A 332 2.00 -2.45 -25.00
C TYR A 332 2.05 -0.91 -24.96
N PRO A 333 1.29 -0.21 -25.83
CA PRO A 333 0.49 -0.76 -26.92
C PRO A 333 1.36 -1.17 -28.12
N LYS A 334 1.10 -2.35 -28.70
CA LYS A 334 1.94 -2.94 -29.78
C LYS A 334 2.00 -2.09 -31.06
N SER A 335 1.04 -1.20 -31.26
CA SER A 335 0.96 -0.31 -32.42
C SER A 335 1.89 0.90 -32.33
N VAL A 336 2.41 1.22 -31.14
CA VAL A 336 3.24 2.41 -30.92
C VAL A 336 4.72 2.03 -31.01
N ILE A 337 5.39 2.53 -32.04
CA ILE A 337 6.79 2.18 -32.35
C ILE A 337 7.76 2.75 -31.30
N ASN A 338 7.41 3.91 -30.73
CA ASN A 338 8.20 4.59 -29.70
C ASN A 338 8.06 3.95 -28.31
N ALA A 339 7.14 2.98 -28.14
CA ALA A 339 6.97 2.29 -26.87
C ALA A 339 8.20 1.44 -26.54
N LYS A 340 8.66 1.56 -25.30
CA LYS A 340 9.82 0.87 -24.74
C LYS A 340 9.44 0.29 -23.38
N THR A 341 10.27 -0.61 -22.89
CA THR A 341 10.27 -0.93 -21.47
C THR A 341 10.82 0.26 -20.69
N LEU A 342 10.51 0.41 -19.41
CA LEU A 342 11.14 1.41 -18.54
C LEU A 342 12.65 1.17 -18.47
N GLU A 343 13.06 -0.10 -18.35
CA GLU A 343 14.47 -0.52 -18.32
C GLU A 343 15.27 -0.04 -19.54
N THR A 344 14.76 -0.23 -20.76
CA THR A 344 15.44 0.24 -21.99
C THR A 344 15.20 1.73 -22.25
N GLY A 345 14.00 2.23 -21.98
CA GLY A 345 13.57 3.58 -22.32
C GLY A 345 14.24 4.64 -21.44
N SER A 346 14.50 4.32 -20.18
CA SER A 346 15.28 5.16 -19.26
C SER A 346 16.03 4.31 -18.24
N PRO A 347 17.22 3.78 -18.57
CA PRO A 347 17.99 2.95 -17.66
C PRO A 347 18.33 3.64 -16.32
N ALA A 348 18.56 4.96 -16.37
CA ALA A 348 18.83 5.75 -15.17
C ALA A 348 17.60 5.85 -14.26
N LEU A 349 16.43 6.17 -14.83
CA LEU A 349 15.19 6.25 -14.06
C LEU A 349 14.76 4.88 -13.54
N TYR A 350 14.88 3.84 -14.38
CA TYR A 350 14.65 2.45 -13.96
C TYR A 350 15.51 2.07 -12.75
N LYS A 351 16.80 2.42 -12.76
CA LYS A 351 17.69 2.16 -11.62
C LYS A 351 17.21 2.87 -10.36
N LEU A 352 16.84 4.15 -10.45
CA LEU A 352 16.34 4.91 -9.29
C LEU A 352 15.07 4.27 -8.71
N ILE A 353 14.11 3.92 -9.58
CA ILE A 353 12.81 3.38 -9.16
C ILE A 353 12.90 1.93 -8.65
N SER A 354 13.85 1.15 -9.16
CA SER A 354 13.99 -0.28 -8.79
C SER A 354 14.81 -0.55 -7.52
N THR A 355 15.44 0.47 -6.93
CA THR A 355 16.35 0.33 -5.78
C THR A 355 15.60 0.41 -4.43
N THR A 356 14.44 -0.25 -4.31
CA THR A 356 13.48 -0.03 -3.20
C THR A 356 13.95 -0.51 -1.82
N GLU A 357 15.01 -1.34 -1.72
CA GLU A 357 15.33 -2.06 -0.46
C GLU A 357 16.70 -1.75 0.16
N THR A 358 17.62 -1.10 -0.55
CA THR A 358 19.06 -1.17 -0.20
C THR A 358 19.79 0.16 -0.01
N GLU A 359 19.21 1.27 -0.47
CA GLU A 359 19.86 2.59 -0.40
C GLU A 359 18.93 3.60 0.30
N SER A 360 19.51 4.38 1.22
CA SER A 360 18.80 5.50 1.85
C SER A 360 18.28 6.46 0.79
N GLY A 361 17.02 6.88 0.90
CA GLY A 361 16.38 7.78 -0.06
C GLY A 361 15.55 7.11 -1.15
N HIS A 362 15.52 5.77 -1.20
CA HIS A 362 14.70 5.03 -2.19
C HIS A 362 13.55 4.22 -1.57
N LYS A 363 13.54 4.02 -0.25
CA LYS A 363 12.61 3.12 0.44
C LYS A 363 11.16 3.62 0.46
N TRP A 364 10.94 4.91 0.21
CA TRP A 364 9.61 5.49 0.08
C TRP A 364 8.88 5.06 -1.22
N LEU A 365 9.60 4.49 -2.19
CA LEU A 365 9.03 4.04 -3.46
C LEU A 365 8.32 2.68 -3.27
N PRO A 366 7.11 2.52 -3.83
CA PRO A 366 6.41 1.25 -3.74
C PRO A 366 7.07 0.17 -4.60
N ALA A 367 7.05 -1.07 -4.11
CA ALA A 367 7.41 -2.29 -4.86
C ALA A 367 6.17 -3.05 -5.38
N ILE A 368 5.00 -2.80 -4.80
CA ILE A 368 3.73 -3.50 -4.98
C ILE A 368 2.65 -2.46 -5.30
N MET A 369 1.87 -2.70 -6.35
CA MET A 369 0.73 -1.83 -6.70
C MET A 369 -0.38 -1.97 -5.66
N PRO A 370 -0.84 -0.87 -5.02
CA PRO A 370 -1.94 -0.90 -4.09
C PRO A 370 -3.21 -1.51 -4.70
N ASP A 371 -3.93 -2.33 -3.93
CA ASP A 371 -5.22 -2.90 -4.32
C ASP A 371 -6.40 -2.32 -3.50
N GLY A 372 -6.10 -1.42 -2.55
CA GLY A 372 -7.05 -0.80 -1.64
C GLY A 372 -7.44 -1.67 -0.44
N LYS A 373 -6.69 -2.74 -0.16
CA LYS A 373 -6.91 -3.68 0.96
C LYS A 373 -5.69 -3.74 1.87
N TYR A 374 -5.55 -2.75 2.74
CA TYR A 374 -4.49 -2.74 3.74
C TYR A 374 -4.88 -3.59 4.96
N MET A 375 -3.95 -4.38 5.49
CA MET A 375 -4.19 -5.23 6.67
C MET A 375 -3.28 -4.88 7.86
N GLY A 376 -2.14 -4.19 7.61
CA GLY A 376 -1.10 -3.94 8.61
C GLY A 376 -0.47 -5.21 9.19
N LYS A 377 0.28 -5.07 10.30
CA LYS A 377 1.02 -6.16 10.95
C LYS A 377 0.18 -7.41 11.10
N GLN A 378 0.42 -8.36 10.22
CA GLN A 378 -0.06 -9.71 10.40
C GLN A 378 0.80 -10.35 11.49
N THR A 379 0.17 -10.89 12.54
CA THR A 379 0.89 -11.76 13.46
C THR A 379 1.38 -12.96 12.66
N ALA A 380 2.69 -13.01 12.39
CA ALA A 380 3.29 -14.15 11.72
C ALA A 380 3.02 -15.45 12.53
N PRO A 381 2.70 -16.58 11.88
CA PRO A 381 2.75 -17.88 12.54
C PRO A 381 4.18 -18.15 13.03
N VAL A 382 4.33 -18.63 14.25
CA VAL A 382 5.62 -19.00 14.83
C VAL A 382 6.18 -20.20 14.06
N VAL A 383 7.10 -19.94 13.12
CA VAL A 383 7.83 -21.02 12.43
C VAL A 383 8.95 -21.51 13.36
N ALA A 384 8.79 -22.71 13.92
CA ALA A 384 9.85 -23.39 14.66
C ALA A 384 11.03 -23.78 13.74
N PRO A 385 12.28 -23.85 14.24
CA PRO A 385 13.44 -24.06 13.39
C PRO A 385 13.47 -25.48 12.80
N VAL A 386 13.59 -25.58 11.48
CA VAL A 386 13.75 -26.86 10.78
C VAL A 386 15.12 -27.46 11.11
N THR A 387 15.18 -28.48 11.95
CA THR A 387 16.37 -29.32 12.08
C THR A 387 16.53 -30.21 10.84
N ALA A 388 17.72 -30.19 10.24
CA ALA A 388 18.09 -30.95 9.07
C ALA A 388 17.86 -32.48 9.21
N PRO A 389 17.62 -33.22 8.13
CA PRO A 389 17.24 -34.63 8.19
C PRO A 389 18.44 -35.53 8.52
N VAL A 390 18.38 -36.21 9.67
CA VAL A 390 19.30 -37.31 9.98
C VAL A 390 18.61 -38.64 9.67
N THR A 391 19.30 -39.43 8.85
CA THR A 391 18.95 -40.78 8.39
C THR A 391 18.54 -41.73 9.51
N ALA A 392 17.43 -42.45 9.32
CA ALA A 392 17.00 -43.58 10.15
C ALA A 392 17.99 -44.76 10.09
N PRO A 393 18.12 -45.54 11.17
CA PRO A 393 17.55 -46.89 11.10
C PRO A 393 16.92 -47.44 12.40
N VAL A 394 15.75 -48.05 12.20
CA VAL A 394 15.15 -49.26 12.80
C VAL A 394 15.80 -49.91 14.04
N GLY A 395 14.99 -50.13 15.09
CA GLY A 395 15.19 -51.19 16.08
C GLY A 395 14.41 -50.98 17.40
N ALA A 396 13.42 -51.83 17.64
CA ALA A 396 12.45 -51.84 18.75
C ALA A 396 13.00 -52.49 20.07
N PRO A 397 12.17 -52.89 21.06
CA PRO A 397 11.49 -52.09 22.10
C PRO A 397 11.73 -52.64 23.54
N SER A 398 11.21 -51.94 24.57
CA SER A 398 10.79 -52.38 25.94
C SER A 398 11.21 -51.30 26.97
N GLU A 399 10.52 -50.94 28.04
CA GLU A 399 9.24 -51.23 28.72
C GLU A 399 9.14 -50.16 29.85
N ASP A 400 7.95 -49.95 30.43
CA ASP A 400 7.64 -49.25 31.70
C ASP A 400 7.67 -47.69 31.68
N GLU A 401 6.74 -46.91 32.26
CA GLU A 401 5.61 -47.04 33.20
C GLU A 401 4.77 -45.74 33.01
N GLU A 402 3.46 -45.84 32.78
CA GLU A 402 2.34 -45.41 33.65
C GLU A 402 2.18 -43.90 33.96
N ASP A 403 0.98 -43.42 33.60
CA ASP A 403 0.16 -42.36 34.22
C ASP A 403 0.53 -40.87 33.98
N GLU A 404 -0.21 -40.18 33.10
CA GLU A 404 -1.48 -39.48 33.39
C GLU A 404 -1.85 -38.51 32.24
N ASP A 405 -3.12 -38.57 31.84
CA ASP A 405 -3.90 -37.57 31.10
C ASP A 405 -3.56 -37.30 29.61
N GLU A 406 -3.97 -38.23 28.74
CA GLU A 406 -4.30 -37.92 27.34
C GLU A 406 -5.62 -37.12 27.29
N GLU A 407 -5.51 -35.80 27.22
CA GLU A 407 -6.57 -34.99 26.60
C GLU A 407 -6.42 -35.16 25.08
N ASP A 408 -7.34 -35.94 24.52
CA ASP A 408 -7.56 -36.23 23.10
C ASP A 408 -7.52 -34.92 22.28
N GLU A 409 -6.35 -34.61 21.69
CA GLU A 409 -6.19 -33.52 20.73
C GLU A 409 -7.05 -33.86 19.51
N GLY A 410 -8.27 -33.30 19.50
CA GLY A 410 -9.32 -33.64 18.55
C GLY A 410 -8.84 -33.65 17.12
N GLU A 411 -8.75 -34.84 16.53
CA GLU A 411 -8.44 -35.02 15.12
C GLU A 411 -9.42 -34.20 14.26
N CYS A 412 -8.89 -33.44 13.29
CA CYS A 412 -9.70 -32.83 12.25
C CYS A 412 -10.77 -33.77 11.68
N ALA A 413 -12.03 -33.42 11.94
CA ALA A 413 -13.19 -34.15 11.48
C ALA A 413 -13.99 -33.37 10.43
N ASP A 414 -14.63 -34.11 9.53
CA ASP A 414 -15.69 -33.60 8.67
C ASP A 414 -16.95 -33.32 9.48
N SER A 415 -17.73 -32.31 9.09
CA SER A 415 -19.04 -32.08 9.69
C SER A 415 -19.95 -33.32 9.54
N PRO A 416 -20.61 -33.77 10.62
CA PRO A 416 -21.59 -34.85 10.54
C PRO A 416 -22.90 -34.40 9.87
N PHE A 417 -23.11 -33.09 9.69
CA PHE A 417 -24.33 -32.56 9.11
C PHE A 417 -24.30 -32.51 7.59
N ARG A 418 -25.49 -32.59 6.99
CA ARG A 418 -25.62 -32.46 5.53
C ARG A 418 -25.62 -30.99 5.17
N MET A 419 -24.67 -30.58 4.34
CA MET A 419 -24.64 -29.26 3.75
C MET A 419 -25.61 -29.09 2.58
N LYS A 420 -25.95 -27.84 2.28
CA LYS A 420 -26.73 -27.45 1.11
C LYS A 420 -25.81 -27.15 -0.08
N ILE A 421 -25.96 -27.92 -1.16
CA ILE A 421 -25.30 -27.67 -2.44
C ILE A 421 -26.37 -27.46 -3.52
N GLY A 422 -26.63 -26.20 -3.84
CA GLY A 422 -27.75 -25.79 -4.70
C GLY A 422 -29.10 -26.18 -4.07
N ARG A 423 -29.85 -27.06 -4.73
CA ARG A 423 -31.14 -27.60 -4.23
C ARG A 423 -31.00 -28.94 -3.48
N ASN A 424 -29.79 -29.51 -3.41
CA ASN A 424 -29.57 -30.84 -2.87
C ASN A 424 -28.92 -30.79 -1.47
N LYS A 425 -29.24 -31.78 -0.63
CA LYS A 425 -28.56 -32.05 0.64
C LYS A 425 -27.46 -33.11 0.45
N ARG A 426 -26.22 -32.84 0.85
CA ARG A 426 -25.06 -33.72 0.60
C ARG A 426 -24.22 -33.92 1.87
N PRO A 427 -23.76 -35.15 2.18
CA PRO A 427 -22.83 -35.42 3.29
C PRO A 427 -21.36 -35.38 2.82
N CYS A 428 -20.41 -35.35 3.75
CA CYS A 428 -18.98 -35.32 3.45
C CYS A 428 -18.45 -36.59 2.76
N ASP A 429 -19.00 -37.77 3.06
CA ASP A 429 -18.71 -39.01 2.29
C ASP A 429 -18.96 -38.83 0.78
N TRP A 430 -20.01 -38.08 0.42
CA TRP A 430 -20.27 -37.81 -0.99
C TRP A 430 -19.27 -36.81 -1.57
N VAL A 431 -18.71 -35.91 -0.76
CA VAL A 431 -17.67 -34.98 -1.21
C VAL A 431 -16.38 -35.75 -1.49
N GLY A 432 -15.93 -36.58 -0.55
CA GLY A 432 -14.66 -37.31 -0.60
C GLY A 432 -14.60 -38.49 -1.57
N THR A 433 -15.71 -38.91 -2.19
CA THR A 433 -15.76 -40.14 -2.99
C THR A 433 -15.64 -39.96 -4.51
N GLY A 434 -14.72 -40.73 -5.10
CA GLY A 434 -14.59 -40.95 -6.55
C GLY A 434 -13.88 -39.83 -7.31
N ARG A 435 -13.79 -39.96 -8.64
CA ARG A 435 -13.02 -39.07 -9.56
C ARG A 435 -13.53 -37.63 -9.68
N ARG A 436 -14.43 -37.20 -8.80
CA ARG A 436 -14.99 -35.84 -8.77
C ARG A 436 -14.74 -35.14 -7.43
N LYS A 437 -13.93 -35.74 -6.54
CA LYS A 437 -13.59 -35.21 -5.21
C LYS A 437 -13.08 -33.78 -5.33
N GLU A 438 -12.07 -33.56 -6.17
CA GLU A 438 -11.41 -32.27 -6.36
C GLU A 438 -12.42 -31.20 -6.83
N ARG A 439 -13.29 -31.54 -7.77
CA ARG A 439 -14.36 -30.63 -8.25
C ARG A 439 -15.45 -30.37 -7.20
N ARG A 440 -15.65 -31.27 -6.24
CA ARG A 440 -16.66 -31.10 -5.18
C ARG A 440 -16.09 -30.25 -4.04
N CYS A 441 -14.83 -30.46 -3.67
CA CYS A 441 -14.08 -29.66 -2.71
C CYS A 441 -13.94 -28.21 -3.16
N ALA A 442 -13.55 -27.99 -4.42
CA ALA A 442 -13.42 -26.65 -5.01
C ALA A 442 -14.74 -25.85 -5.16
N ARG A 443 -15.87 -26.36 -4.64
CA ARG A 443 -17.09 -25.56 -4.53
C ARG A 443 -16.96 -24.73 -3.25
N ASN A 444 -17.02 -23.41 -3.40
CA ASN A 444 -17.02 -22.43 -2.31
C ASN A 444 -17.64 -22.99 -1.03
N GLY A 445 -16.91 -22.99 0.09
CA GLY A 445 -17.36 -23.43 1.41
C GLY A 445 -17.50 -24.94 1.63
N VAL A 446 -17.21 -25.80 0.65
CA VAL A 446 -17.26 -27.26 0.87
C VAL A 446 -16.05 -27.74 1.67
N GLU A 447 -14.89 -27.12 1.50
CA GLU A 447 -13.65 -27.47 2.21
C GLU A 447 -13.72 -27.12 3.70
N SER A 448 -14.32 -25.97 4.07
CA SER A 448 -14.57 -25.62 5.47
C SER A 448 -15.62 -26.52 6.15
N HIS A 449 -16.56 -27.09 5.39
CA HIS A 449 -17.55 -28.04 5.92
C HIS A 449 -17.06 -29.49 5.94
N CYS A 450 -16.16 -29.88 5.03
CA CYS A 450 -15.62 -31.24 4.92
C CYS A 450 -14.09 -31.24 4.76
N PRO A 451 -13.35 -30.74 5.76
CA PRO A 451 -11.91 -30.59 5.68
C PRO A 451 -11.17 -31.92 5.53
N ALA A 452 -11.59 -32.97 6.25
CA ALA A 452 -10.97 -34.29 6.17
C ALA A 452 -11.22 -34.97 4.82
N ALA A 453 -12.46 -34.93 4.30
CA ALA A 453 -12.78 -35.46 2.98
C ALA A 453 -12.05 -34.73 1.86
N CYS A 454 -11.76 -33.43 2.02
CA CYS A 454 -11.06 -32.63 1.02
C CYS A 454 -9.54 -32.67 1.16
N GLY A 455 -9.01 -32.99 2.34
CA GLY A 455 -7.58 -32.95 2.63
C GLY A 455 -7.10 -31.56 3.02
N GLU A 456 -7.99 -30.73 3.55
CA GLU A 456 -7.78 -29.32 3.89
C GLU A 456 -7.88 -29.10 5.42
N CYS A 457 -7.63 -30.15 6.20
CA CYS A 457 -7.62 -30.09 7.67
C CYS A 457 -6.70 -29.01 8.20
N GLU A 458 -5.51 -28.88 7.61
CA GLU A 458 -4.54 -27.85 8.00
C GLU A 458 -5.09 -26.41 7.89
N PHE A 459 -6.09 -26.19 7.02
CA PHE A 459 -6.65 -24.85 6.78
C PHE A 459 -7.99 -24.61 7.47
N PHE A 460 -8.78 -25.67 7.75
CA PHE A 460 -10.15 -25.54 8.24
C PHE A 460 -10.45 -26.42 9.47
N GLU A 461 -9.43 -26.94 10.15
CA GLU A 461 -9.60 -27.73 11.38
C GLU A 461 -10.30 -26.94 12.48
N CYS A 462 -10.04 -25.64 12.60
CA CYS A 462 -10.66 -24.75 13.59
C CYS A 462 -11.58 -23.69 12.96
N SER A 463 -12.04 -23.89 11.72
CA SER A 463 -12.89 -22.90 11.06
C SER A 463 -14.35 -23.32 11.05
N ASP A 464 -15.23 -22.36 11.24
CA ASP A 464 -16.65 -22.51 11.00
C ASP A 464 -16.97 -22.96 9.56
N SER A 465 -18.01 -23.78 9.44
CA SER A 465 -18.57 -24.13 8.15
C SER A 465 -19.21 -22.92 7.44
N ASP A 466 -18.68 -22.57 6.26
CA ASP A 466 -19.30 -21.60 5.35
C ASP A 466 -20.63 -22.08 4.72
N LYS A 467 -21.03 -23.33 4.99
CA LYS A 467 -22.26 -23.91 4.48
C LYS A 467 -23.44 -23.71 5.41
N LYS A 468 -24.59 -23.56 4.76
CA LYS A 468 -25.86 -23.90 5.39
C LYS A 468 -25.96 -25.40 5.57
N PHE A 469 -26.13 -25.85 6.79
CA PHE A 469 -26.29 -27.26 7.14
C PHE A 469 -27.60 -27.50 7.87
N ARG A 470 -27.91 -28.78 8.08
CA ARG A 470 -29.17 -29.19 8.70
C ARG A 470 -28.90 -30.12 9.87
N ILE A 471 -29.15 -29.60 11.05
CA ILE A 471 -29.19 -30.35 12.30
C ILE A 471 -30.43 -31.27 12.30
N PRO A 472 -30.33 -32.53 12.72
CA PRO A 472 -31.47 -33.43 12.88
C PRO A 472 -32.58 -32.79 13.73
N ASN A 473 -33.85 -33.03 13.38
CA ASN A 473 -35.03 -32.50 14.09
C ASN A 473 -35.23 -30.97 14.07
N VAL A 474 -34.27 -30.21 13.53
CA VAL A 474 -34.44 -28.78 13.23
C VAL A 474 -35.04 -28.62 11.83
N ALA A 475 -36.17 -27.92 11.73
CA ALA A 475 -36.92 -27.80 10.48
C ALA A 475 -36.27 -26.85 9.45
N ARG A 476 -35.35 -25.98 9.91
CA ARG A 476 -34.67 -24.96 9.11
C ARG A 476 -33.23 -25.35 8.76
N TRP A 477 -32.68 -24.70 7.74
CA TRP A 477 -31.24 -24.68 7.50
C TRP A 477 -30.60 -23.64 8.41
N VAL A 478 -29.46 -23.97 8.99
CA VAL A 478 -28.72 -23.12 9.94
C VAL A 478 -27.31 -22.84 9.41
N THR A 479 -26.69 -21.76 9.89
CA THR A 479 -25.28 -21.38 9.70
C THR A 479 -24.63 -21.25 11.08
N CYS A 480 -23.31 -21.19 11.15
CA CYS A 480 -22.62 -21.03 12.43
C CYS A 480 -22.94 -19.70 13.13
N ASP A 481 -23.10 -18.60 12.39
CA ASP A 481 -23.66 -17.35 12.95
C ASP A 481 -25.02 -17.52 13.65
N MET A 482 -25.87 -18.40 13.14
CA MET A 482 -27.21 -18.64 13.72
C MET A 482 -27.15 -19.60 14.91
N VAL A 483 -26.06 -20.35 15.04
CA VAL A 483 -25.79 -21.27 16.16
C VAL A 483 -25.16 -20.48 17.30
N SER A 484 -24.19 -19.60 17.02
CA SER A 484 -23.52 -18.75 18.02
C SER A 484 -24.46 -17.75 18.72
N GLU A 485 -25.62 -17.45 18.13
CA GLU A 485 -26.63 -16.56 18.71
C GLU A 485 -27.59 -17.27 19.68
N ASP A 486 -27.59 -18.61 19.75
CA ASP A 486 -28.54 -19.40 20.53
C ASP A 486 -27.87 -20.65 21.12
N ASP A 487 -27.55 -20.55 22.41
CA ASP A 487 -26.82 -21.56 23.19
C ASP A 487 -27.47 -22.96 23.14
N GLU A 488 -28.79 -23.07 22.85
CA GLU A 488 -29.47 -24.36 22.70
C GLU A 488 -28.96 -25.16 21.49
N TYR A 489 -28.38 -24.50 20.47
CA TYR A 489 -27.75 -25.19 19.34
C TYR A 489 -26.33 -25.64 19.62
N CYS A 490 -25.57 -24.91 20.45
CA CYS A 490 -24.17 -25.23 20.78
C CYS A 490 -24.05 -26.55 21.56
N GLU A 491 -25.09 -26.94 22.30
CA GLU A 491 -25.12 -28.21 23.05
C GLU A 491 -25.47 -29.43 22.18
N ILE A 492 -25.78 -29.25 20.89
CA ILE A 492 -26.17 -30.36 20.01
C ILE A 492 -24.93 -31.11 19.50
N GLU A 493 -24.85 -32.42 19.76
CA GLU A 493 -23.80 -33.32 19.27
C GLU A 493 -23.59 -33.18 17.75
N GLY A 494 -22.34 -32.96 17.33
CA GLY A 494 -21.98 -32.71 15.93
C GLY A 494 -21.85 -31.23 15.55
N VAL A 495 -22.31 -30.31 16.41
CA VAL A 495 -22.20 -28.86 16.17
C VAL A 495 -20.78 -28.36 16.37
N ALA A 496 -20.08 -28.81 17.42
CA ALA A 496 -18.69 -28.40 17.68
C ALA A 496 -17.73 -28.83 16.55
N GLU A 497 -18.07 -29.86 15.78
CA GLU A 497 -17.32 -30.33 14.61
C GLU A 497 -17.70 -29.58 13.32
N THR A 498 -18.77 -28.79 13.34
CA THR A 498 -19.29 -28.03 12.19
C THR A 498 -19.09 -26.52 12.37
N CYS A 499 -19.22 -26.03 13.58
CA CYS A 499 -19.05 -24.65 14.01
C CYS A 499 -18.06 -24.67 15.17
N LYS A 500 -16.84 -24.24 14.86
CA LYS A 500 -15.62 -24.52 15.62
C LYS A 500 -15.03 -23.26 16.26
N ASP A 501 -15.49 -22.08 15.84
CA ASP A 501 -15.08 -20.77 16.35
C ASP A 501 -15.92 -20.29 17.54
#